data_AF-A0A5C3NQH7-F1
#
_entry.id   AF-A0A5C3NQH7-F1
#
_cell.length_a   1.000
_cell.length_b   1.000
_cell.length_c   1.000
_cell.angle_alpha   90.00
_cell.angle_beta   90.00
_cell.angle_gamma   90.00
#
_symmetry.space_group_name_H-M   'P 1'
#
loop_
_entity.id
_entity.type
_entity.pdbx_description
1 polymer ?
#
loop_
_entity_poly.entity_id
_entity_poly.type
_entity_poly.pdbx_seq_one_letter_code
_entity_poly.pdbx_strand_id
1 'polypeptide(L)'
;SPRELFSFGMVRHGPRGMDIRPEPLDVPVDDPASHGVDWAVLDHARLMRHHAEHNPLPENEPSHPFTSASRPDQLHEVTCDPPRCPLSPAQVANLNAHLAHHFDLESRDMLMRRRLWTAALNYCRQYF
;
A
#
# COMPACT_ATOMS: atom_id res chain seq x y z
N SER A 1 -12.18 -3.87 14.50
CA SER A 1 -12.22 -2.48 13.99
C SER A 1 -11.12 -2.26 12.95
N PRO A 2 -11.21 -1.26 12.05
CA PRO A 2 -10.15 -0.97 11.08
C PRO A 2 -8.77 -0.73 11.72
N ARG A 3 -8.74 -0.14 12.92
CA ARG A 3 -7.52 0.06 13.72
C ARG A 3 -6.92 -1.28 14.17
N GLU A 4 -7.74 -2.19 14.65
CA GLU A 4 -7.30 -3.53 15.06
C GLU A 4 -6.80 -4.34 13.86
N LEU A 5 -7.48 -4.27 12.71
CA LEU A 5 -7.03 -4.95 11.48
C LEU A 5 -5.68 -4.41 11.00
N PHE A 6 -5.44 -3.10 11.11
CA PHE A 6 -4.15 -2.50 10.81
C PHE A 6 -3.06 -2.99 11.78
N SER A 7 -3.33 -2.97 13.09
CA SER A 7 -2.39 -3.43 14.11
C SER A 7 -2.07 -4.93 14.01
N PHE A 8 -3.08 -5.79 13.87
CA PHE A 8 -2.87 -7.23 13.66
C PHE A 8 -2.19 -7.53 12.33
N GLY A 9 -2.49 -6.74 11.30
CA GLY A 9 -1.82 -6.82 10.00
C GLY A 9 -0.33 -6.51 10.11
N MET A 10 0.07 -5.52 10.91
CA MET A 10 1.49 -5.20 11.15
C MET A 10 2.21 -6.28 11.95
N VAL A 11 1.57 -6.88 12.95
CA VAL A 11 2.17 -7.97 13.75
C VAL A 11 2.40 -9.21 12.89
N ARG A 12 1.44 -9.53 12.00
CA ARG A 12 1.51 -10.73 11.16
C ARG A 12 2.41 -10.56 9.93
N HIS A 13 2.46 -9.38 9.34
CA HIS A 13 3.07 -9.15 8.03
C HIS A 13 4.24 -8.16 8.07
N GLY A 14 4.66 -7.75 9.27
CA GLY A 14 5.67 -6.73 9.45
C GLY A 14 5.13 -5.30 9.23
N PRO A 15 5.94 -4.29 9.57
CA PRO A 15 5.57 -2.90 9.42
C PRO A 15 5.35 -2.55 7.94
N ARG A 16 4.27 -1.81 7.64
CA ARG A 16 3.96 -1.33 6.28
C ARG A 16 4.01 0.20 6.26
N GLY A 17 4.76 0.77 5.33
CA GLY A 17 4.96 2.22 5.18
C GLY A 17 6.27 2.52 4.44
N MET A 18 6.36 3.68 3.77
CA MET A 18 7.59 4.08 3.09
C MET A 18 8.63 4.57 4.11
N ASP A 19 9.86 4.08 3.95
CA ASP A 19 11.10 4.50 4.62
C ASP A 19 11.29 4.17 6.11
N ILE A 20 10.95 2.94 6.52
CA ILE A 20 11.69 2.34 7.64
C ILE A 20 12.91 1.69 7.02
N ARG A 21 14.06 2.38 7.01
CA ARG A 21 15.35 1.70 6.89
C ARG A 21 15.54 0.94 8.20
N PRO A 22 15.35 -0.39 8.24
CA PRO A 22 15.61 -1.12 9.47
C PRO A 22 17.10 -0.97 9.74
N GLU A 23 17.48 -0.57 10.95
CA GLU A 23 18.86 -0.81 11.37
C GLU A 23 19.12 -2.32 11.23
N PRO A 24 20.25 -2.74 10.64
CA PRO A 24 20.61 -4.14 10.58
C PRO A 24 20.60 -4.70 12.00
N LEU A 25 19.65 -5.58 12.28
CA LEU A 25 19.64 -6.33 13.53
C LEU A 25 20.79 -7.33 13.45
N ASP A 26 21.85 -7.09 14.22
CA ASP A 26 22.99 -8.00 14.37
C ASP A 26 22.60 -9.16 15.29
N VAL A 27 21.51 -9.84 14.94
CA VAL A 27 20.99 -11.01 15.66
C VAL A 27 21.62 -12.24 15.02
N PRO A 28 22.27 -13.12 15.80
CA PRO A 28 22.77 -14.39 15.30
C PRO A 28 21.64 -15.16 14.60
N VAL A 29 21.83 -15.50 13.33
CA VAL A 29 20.90 -16.38 12.61
C VAL A 29 21.26 -17.81 13.00
N ASP A 30 20.48 -18.41 13.89
CA ASP A 30 20.75 -19.75 14.43
C ASP A 30 20.76 -20.83 13.33
N ASP A 31 19.76 -20.84 12.44
CA ASP A 31 19.69 -21.76 11.30
C ASP A 31 18.97 -21.14 10.09
N PRO A 32 19.70 -20.77 9.02
CA PRO A 32 19.13 -20.28 7.77
C PRO A 32 18.11 -21.24 7.12
N ALA A 33 18.22 -22.56 7.35
CA ALA A 33 17.31 -23.57 6.81
C ALA A 33 15.91 -23.51 7.42
N SER A 34 15.79 -22.99 8.64
CA SER A 34 14.52 -22.89 9.37
C SER A 34 13.56 -21.83 8.82
N HIS A 35 14.03 -20.90 7.99
CA HIS A 35 13.23 -19.78 7.45
C HIS A 35 12.27 -20.18 6.32
N GLY A 36 12.13 -21.47 6.01
CA GLY A 36 11.22 -21.97 4.96
C GLY A 36 11.66 -21.59 3.55
N VAL A 37 12.90 -21.14 3.38
CA VAL A 37 13.55 -20.98 2.09
C VAL A 37 13.80 -22.37 1.53
N ASP A 38 13.30 -22.64 0.33
CA ASP A 38 13.53 -23.90 -0.36
C ASP A 38 14.96 -23.92 -0.93
N TRP A 39 15.92 -24.20 -0.06
CA TRP A 39 17.33 -24.29 -0.41
C TRP A 39 17.59 -25.37 -1.46
N ALA A 40 16.77 -26.43 -1.49
CA ALA A 40 16.91 -27.49 -2.49
C ALA A 40 16.66 -26.93 -3.90
N VAL A 41 15.69 -26.02 -4.08
CA VAL A 41 15.42 -25.38 -5.39
C VAL A 41 16.63 -24.61 -5.93
N LEU A 42 17.47 -24.04 -5.07
CA LEU A 42 18.70 -23.36 -5.51
C LEU A 42 19.72 -24.32 -6.13
N ASP A 43 19.74 -25.58 -5.69
CA ASP A 43 20.59 -26.63 -6.24
C ASP A 43 19.98 -27.28 -7.52
N HIS A 44 18.71 -26.99 -7.84
CA HIS A 44 18.07 -27.52 -9.04
C HIS A 44 18.43 -26.71 -10.29
N ALA A 45 19.47 -27.15 -10.99
CA ALA A 45 19.99 -26.50 -12.21
C ALA A 45 18.92 -26.17 -13.28
N ARG A 46 17.89 -27.02 -13.43
CA ARG A 46 16.80 -26.78 -14.40
C ARG A 46 15.92 -25.61 -13.99
N LEU A 47 15.58 -25.49 -12.70
CA LEU A 47 14.77 -24.41 -12.16
C LEU A 47 15.55 -23.10 -12.18
N MET A 48 16.83 -23.14 -11.79
CA MET A 48 17.70 -21.97 -11.84
C MET A 48 17.91 -21.45 -13.27
N ARG A 49 18.02 -22.34 -14.27
CA ARG A 49 18.06 -21.93 -15.67
C ARG A 49 16.77 -21.24 -16.12
N HIS A 50 15.61 -21.81 -15.80
CA HIS A 50 14.31 -21.17 -16.10
C HIS A 50 14.19 -19.80 -15.41
N HIS A 51 14.63 -19.67 -14.15
CA HIS A 51 14.66 -18.39 -13.46
C HIS A 51 15.57 -17.37 -14.16
N ALA A 52 16.77 -17.79 -14.60
CA ALA A 52 17.69 -16.91 -15.33
C ALA A 52 17.13 -16.46 -16.69
N GLU A 53 16.38 -17.32 -17.39
CA GLU A 53 15.76 -17.02 -18.68
C GLU A 53 14.61 -16.01 -18.56
N HIS A 54 13.86 -16.04 -17.45
CA HIS A 54 12.65 -15.21 -17.27
C HIS A 54 12.81 -14.02 -16.32
N ASN A 55 13.85 -14.01 -15.46
CA ASN A 55 14.17 -12.92 -14.55
C ASN A 55 15.63 -12.46 -14.78
N PRO A 56 15.92 -11.81 -15.93
CA PRO A 56 17.27 -11.35 -16.22
C PRO A 56 17.71 -10.34 -15.16
N LEU A 57 18.79 -10.65 -14.44
CA LEU A 57 19.44 -9.70 -13.53
C LEU A 57 20.27 -8.72 -14.37
N PRO A 58 20.22 -7.41 -14.09
CA PRO A 58 21.12 -6.46 -14.73
C PRO A 58 22.58 -6.78 -14.35
N GLU A 59 23.46 -6.84 -15.35
CA GLU A 59 24.82 -7.40 -15.28
C GLU A 59 25.77 -6.74 -14.25
N ASN A 60 25.36 -5.65 -13.59
CA ASN A 60 26.25 -4.81 -12.76
C ASN A 60 25.77 -4.52 -11.34
N GLU A 61 24.70 -5.14 -10.84
CA GLU A 61 24.25 -4.87 -9.46
C GLU A 61 24.70 -5.97 -8.49
N PRO A 62 25.59 -5.68 -7.52
CA PRO A 62 25.82 -6.59 -6.42
C PRO A 62 24.49 -6.84 -5.70
N SER A 63 24.19 -8.11 -5.45
CA SER A 63 22.99 -8.61 -4.77
C SER A 63 22.74 -7.88 -3.43
N HIS A 64 22.09 -6.73 -3.51
CA HIS A 64 21.59 -6.00 -2.37
C HIS A 64 20.07 -6.07 -2.42
N PRO A 65 19.42 -6.89 -1.58
CA PRO A 65 17.97 -7.07 -1.58
C PRO A 65 17.19 -5.83 -1.12
N PHE A 66 17.88 -4.74 -0.78
CA PHE A 66 17.30 -3.50 -0.25
C PHE A 66 17.89 -2.22 -0.86
N THR A 67 18.69 -2.30 -1.94
CA THR A 67 19.07 -1.09 -2.69
C THR A 67 17.92 -0.68 -3.61
N SER A 68 17.82 0.61 -3.93
CA SER A 68 16.84 1.14 -4.89
C SER A 68 16.93 0.49 -6.29
N ALA A 69 17.97 -0.31 -6.54
CA ALA A 69 18.20 -1.11 -7.75
C ALA A 69 17.43 -2.45 -7.78
N SER A 70 16.84 -2.91 -6.67
CA SER A 70 15.90 -4.04 -6.67
C SER A 70 14.49 -3.64 -7.11
N ARG A 71 14.30 -2.38 -7.54
CA ARG A 71 13.04 -1.92 -8.13
C ARG A 71 12.97 -2.50 -9.55
N PRO A 72 11.96 -3.34 -9.86
CA PRO A 72 11.77 -3.78 -11.22
C PRO A 72 11.57 -2.56 -12.13
N ASP A 73 12.17 -2.57 -13.33
CA ASP A 73 11.99 -1.51 -14.33
C ASP A 73 10.50 -1.28 -14.66
N GLN A 74 9.69 -2.33 -14.52
CA GLN A 74 8.23 -2.28 -14.55
C GLN A 74 7.65 -2.69 -13.20
N LEU A 75 7.11 -1.72 -12.46
CA LEU A 75 6.19 -2.03 -11.37
C LEU A 75 4.90 -2.58 -11.98
N HIS A 76 4.30 -3.57 -11.32
CA HIS A 76 2.94 -4.01 -11.67
C HIS A 76 2.00 -2.81 -11.50
N GLU A 77 1.64 -2.18 -12.62
CA GLU A 77 0.67 -1.11 -12.65
C GLU A 77 -0.70 -1.72 -12.35
N VAL A 78 -1.21 -1.44 -11.15
CA VAL A 78 -2.61 -1.70 -10.84
C VAL A 78 -3.36 -0.43 -11.16
N THR A 79 -3.92 -0.37 -12.37
CA THR A 79 -4.85 0.69 -12.75
C THR A 79 -6.13 0.55 -11.92
N CYS A 80 -6.23 1.33 -10.84
CA CYS A 80 -7.49 1.46 -10.12
C CYS A 80 -8.38 2.42 -10.88
N ASP A 81 -9.37 1.89 -11.60
CA ASP A 81 -10.42 2.73 -12.16
C ASP A 81 -11.08 3.54 -11.03
N PRO A 82 -11.17 4.87 -11.14
CA PRO A 82 -11.84 5.66 -10.12
C PRO A 82 -13.29 5.18 -10.01
N PRO A 83 -13.83 5.07 -8.78
CA PRO A 83 -15.22 4.70 -8.60
C PRO A 83 -16.10 5.70 -9.37
N ARG A 84 -17.10 5.20 -10.10
CA ARG A 84 -18.04 6.05 -10.85
C ARG A 84 -18.77 6.93 -9.83
N CYS A 85 -18.37 8.19 -9.73
CA CYS A 85 -19.05 9.16 -8.89
C CYS A 85 -20.49 9.28 -9.43
N PRO A 86 -21.51 9.04 -8.59
CA PRO A 86 -22.88 9.04 -9.09
C PRO A 86 -23.44 10.47 -9.23
N LEU A 87 -22.69 11.48 -8.76
CA LEU A 87 -23.01 12.89 -8.93
C LEU A 87 -22.34 13.45 -10.19
N SER A 88 -23.08 14.26 -10.94
CA SER A 88 -22.53 15.08 -12.03
C SER A 88 -21.56 16.14 -11.49
N PRO A 89 -20.64 16.67 -12.32
CA PRO A 89 -19.71 17.73 -11.90
C PRO A 89 -20.39 18.95 -11.27
N ALA A 90 -21.57 19.34 -11.78
CA ALA A 90 -22.35 20.45 -11.22
C ALA A 90 -22.91 20.12 -9.82
N GLN A 91 -23.36 18.88 -9.59
CA GLN A 91 -23.83 18.43 -8.29
C GLN A 91 -22.68 18.36 -7.27
N VAL A 92 -21.47 17.96 -7.70
CA VAL A 92 -20.28 17.99 -6.85
C VAL A 92 -19.91 19.43 -6.46
N ALA A 93 -19.96 20.37 -7.41
CA ALA A 93 -19.73 21.78 -7.11
C ALA A 93 -20.74 22.33 -6.09
N ASN A 94 -22.02 21.97 -6.23
CA ASN A 94 -23.08 22.36 -5.29
C ASN A 94 -22.88 21.73 -3.90
N LEU A 95 -22.47 20.47 -3.82
CA LEU A 95 -22.13 19.80 -2.56
C LEU A 95 -20.96 20.54 -1.87
N ASN A 96 -19.90 20.85 -2.60
CA ASN A 96 -18.74 21.56 -2.05
C ASN A 96 -19.11 22.95 -1.53
N ALA A 97 -19.91 23.71 -2.30
CA ALA A 97 -20.40 25.02 -1.86
C ALA A 97 -21.30 24.90 -0.62
N HIS A 98 -22.18 23.91 -0.57
CA HIS A 98 -23.02 23.64 0.59
C HIS A 98 -22.18 23.33 1.83
N LEU A 99 -21.17 22.46 1.73
CA LEU A 99 -20.32 22.10 2.87
C LEU A 99 -19.44 23.27 3.32
N ALA A 100 -18.83 24.01 2.39
CA ALA A 100 -18.00 25.18 2.71
C ALA A 100 -18.78 26.30 3.41
N HIS A 101 -20.08 26.41 3.14
CA HIS A 101 -20.93 27.42 3.80
C HIS A 101 -21.26 27.08 5.26
N HIS A 102 -21.39 25.78 5.58
CA HIS A 102 -21.86 25.34 6.90
C HIS A 102 -20.76 24.80 7.81
N PHE A 103 -19.58 24.47 7.27
CA PHE A 103 -18.51 23.81 7.99
C PHE A 103 -17.15 24.46 7.71
N ASP A 104 -16.31 24.48 8.74
CA ASP A 104 -14.88 24.74 8.59
C ASP A 104 -14.20 23.48 8.02
N LEU A 105 -13.77 23.57 6.76
CA LEU A 105 -13.14 22.47 6.02
C LEU A 105 -11.69 22.21 6.46
N GLU A 106 -11.04 23.18 7.12
CA GLU A 106 -9.65 23.04 7.58
C GLU A 106 -9.57 22.38 8.97
N SER A 107 -10.69 22.28 9.67
CA SER A 107 -10.77 21.70 10.99
C SER A 107 -10.21 20.26 11.05
N ARG A 108 -9.34 20.02 12.03
CA ARG A 108 -8.80 18.70 12.36
C ARG A 108 -9.57 18.02 13.49
N ASP A 109 -10.59 18.67 14.05
CA ASP A 109 -11.45 18.07 15.06
C ASP A 109 -12.25 16.91 14.46
N MET A 110 -12.15 15.74 15.07
CA MET A 110 -12.84 14.53 14.63
C MET A 110 -14.35 14.63 14.77
N LEU A 111 -14.85 15.40 15.74
CA LEU A 111 -16.29 15.59 15.90
C LEU A 111 -16.85 16.50 14.80
N MET A 112 -16.15 17.58 14.45
CA MET A 112 -16.45 18.41 13.28
C MET A 112 -16.41 17.58 11.98
N ARG A 113 -15.34 16.80 11.77
CA ARG A 113 -15.22 15.93 10.58
C ARG A 113 -16.35 14.92 10.48
N ARG A 114 -16.76 14.32 11.60
CA ARG A 114 -17.91 13.39 11.62
C ARG A 114 -19.20 14.10 11.20
N ARG A 115 -19.43 15.33 11.68
CA ARG A 115 -20.63 16.12 11.31
C ARG A 115 -20.61 16.49 9.83
N LEU A 116 -19.46 16.93 9.30
CA LEU A 116 -19.26 17.23 7.89
C LEU A 116 -19.58 16.00 7.02
N TRP A 117 -19.02 14.83 7.36
CA TRP A 117 -19.30 13.58 6.65
C TRP A 117 -20.78 13.19 6.69
N THR A 118 -21.44 13.37 7.84
CA THR A 118 -22.87 13.07 8.00
C THR A 118 -23.72 13.99 7.12
N ALA A 119 -23.39 15.29 7.10
CA ALA A 119 -24.08 16.27 6.26
C ALA A 119 -23.88 15.98 4.76
N ALA A 120 -22.64 15.67 4.35
CA ALA A 120 -22.33 15.30 2.98
C ALA A 120 -23.10 14.04 2.54
N LEU A 121 -23.14 13.00 3.37
CA LEU A 121 -23.89 11.78 3.07
C LEU A 121 -25.40 12.05 2.94
N ASN A 122 -25.97 12.84 3.85
CA ASN A 122 -27.39 13.20 3.79
C ASN A 122 -27.73 14.03 2.56
N TYR A 123 -26.83 14.92 2.12
CA TYR A 123 -26.98 15.66 0.88
C TYR A 123 -26.99 14.70 -0.33
N CYS A 124 -26.05 13.76 -0.39
CA CYS A 124 -25.97 12.78 -1.49
C CYS A 124 -27.20 11.86 -1.56
N ARG A 125 -27.80 11.49 -0.43
CA ARG A 125 -29.02 10.68 -0.36
C ARG A 125 -30.25 11.34 -0.99
N GLN A 126 -30.21 12.63 -1.30
CA GLN A 126 -31.30 13.28 -2.04
C GLN A 126 -31.28 12.94 -3.52
N TYR A 127 -30.17 12.36 -4.01
CA TYR A 127 -29.97 12.01 -5.41
C TYR A 127 -30.01 10.49 -5.68
N PHE A 128 -30.07 9.65 -4.64
CA PHE A 128 -30.07 8.18 -4.71
C PHE A 128 -31.01 7.55 -3.70
#